data_AF-A0A933MUX4-F1
#
_entry.id   AF-A0A933MUX4-F1
#
_cell.length_a   1.000
_cell.length_b   1.000
_cell.length_c   1.000
_cell.angle_alpha   90.00
_cell.angle_beta   90.00
_cell.angle_gamma   90.00
#
_symmetry.space_group_name_H-M   'P 1'
#
loop_
_entity.id
_entity.type
_entity.pdbx_description
1 polymer ?
#
loop_
_entity_poly.entity_id
_entity_poly.type
_entity_poly.pdbx_seq_one_letter_code
_entity_poly.pdbx_strand_id
1 'polypeptide(L)' 'MLKKRIIPCLLLKGGRCVKGVNFKNHRDVGHPITNAKIYESQGADELIFLNIEPAKNERGA' A
#
# COMPACT_ATOMS: atom_id res chain seq x y z
N MET A 1 7.45 -26.78 11.43
CA MET A 1 8.13 -25.53 11.00
C MET A 1 7.07 -24.56 10.50
N LEU A 2 7.09 -23.30 10.92
CA LEU A 2 6.16 -22.29 10.39
C LEU A 2 6.40 -22.11 8.88
N LYS A 3 5.35 -21.94 8.08
CA LYS A 3 5.48 -21.72 6.64
C LYS A 3 5.99 -20.31 6.35
N LYS A 4 6.64 -20.12 5.20
CA LYS A 4 6.96 -18.77 4.69
C LYS A 4 5.65 -18.04 4.38
N ARG A 5 5.60 -16.74 4.67
CA ARG A 5 4.43 -15.88 4.42
C ARG A 5 4.59 -15.09 3.13
N ILE A 6 3.50 -14.91 2.39
CA ILE A 6 3.39 -14.02 1.24
C ILE A 6 2.57 -12.80 1.67
N ILE A 7 3.23 -11.62 1.67
CA ILE A 7 2.69 -10.39 2.24
C ILE A 7 2.71 -9.26 1.20
N PRO A 8 1.58 -8.97 0.54
CA PRO A 8 1.47 -7.83 -0.36
C PRO A 8 1.60 -6.49 0.38
N CYS A 9 2.33 -5.55 -0.25
CA CYS A 9 2.47 -4.17 0.23
C CYS A 9 1.74 -3.19 -0.69
N LEU A 10 0.76 -2.49 -0.11
CA LEU A 10 -0.10 -1.51 -0.76
C LEU A 10 0.38 -0.11 -0.37
N LEU A 11 0.91 0.63 -1.34
CA LEU A 11 1.32 2.03 -1.12
C LEU A 11 0.10 2.93 -1.21
N LEU A 12 -0.19 3.68 -0.17
CA LEU A 12 -1.35 4.57 -0.08
C LEU A 12 -0.94 6.02 -0.28
N LYS A 13 -1.63 6.71 -1.17
CA LYS A 13 -1.51 8.16 -1.39
C LYS A 13 -2.85 8.73 -1.83
N GLY A 14 -3.33 9.79 -1.17
CA GLY A 14 -4.61 10.43 -1.51
C GLY A 14 -5.80 9.48 -1.41
N GLY A 15 -5.78 8.55 -0.45
CA GLY A 15 -6.82 7.52 -0.30
C GLY A 15 -6.82 6.43 -1.39
N ARG A 16 -5.84 6.41 -2.29
CA ARG A 16 -5.72 5.42 -3.37
C ARG A 16 -4.47 4.56 -3.21
N CYS A 17 -4.50 3.34 -3.72
CA CYS A 17 -3.28 2.58 -3.89
C CYS A 17 -2.52 3.11 -5.10
N VAL A 18 -1.20 3.26 -4.98
CA VAL A 18 -0.34 3.70 -6.09
C VAL A 18 0.89 2.81 -6.27
N LYS A 19 1.49 2.86 -7.45
CA LYS A 19 2.83 2.29 -7.72
C LYS A 19 3.69 3.33 -8.44
N GLY A 20 4.97 3.39 -8.10
CA GLY A 20 5.91 4.33 -8.69
C GLY A 20 7.35 3.92 -8.36
N VAL A 21 8.31 4.73 -8.81
CA VAL A 21 9.74 4.51 -8.54
C VAL A 21 10.28 5.74 -7.84
N ASN A 22 11.05 5.55 -6.76
CA ASN A 22 11.68 6.64 -6.00
C ASN A 22 10.70 7.78 -5.62
N PHE A 23 9.47 7.43 -5.20
CA PHE A 23 8.39 8.38 -4.87
C PHE A 23 8.01 9.34 -6.02
N LYS A 24 8.24 8.93 -7.28
CA LYS A 24 7.91 9.68 -8.49
C LYS A 24 7.03 8.84 -9.41
N ASN A 25 6.37 9.52 -10.36
CA ASN A 25 5.57 8.93 -11.43
C ASN A 25 4.54 7.90 -10.92
N HIS A 26 3.81 8.27 -9.86
CA HIS A 26 2.83 7.39 -9.25
C HIS A 26 1.68 7.11 -10.21
N ARG A 27 1.46 5.84 -10.51
CA ARG A 27 0.30 5.32 -11.21
C ARG A 27 -0.73 4.83 -10.20
N ASP A 28 -1.99 5.21 -10.40
CA ASP A 28 -3.13 4.68 -9.64
C ASP A 28 -3.29 3.17 -9.91
N VAL A 29 -3.39 2.38 -8.84
CA VAL A 29 -3.66 0.94 -8.87
C VAL A 29 -4.97 0.58 -8.16
N GLY A 30 -5.85 1.55 -7.94
CA GLY A 30 -7.22 1.34 -7.49
C GLY A 30 -7.45 1.58 -6.00
N HIS A 31 -8.62 1.17 -5.55
CA HIS A 31 -9.06 1.41 -4.17
C HIS A 31 -8.44 0.39 -3.19
N PRO A 32 -7.97 0.81 -2.01
CA PRO A 32 -7.31 -0.08 -1.04
C PRO A 32 -8.16 -1.27 -0.62
N ILE A 33 -9.46 -1.06 -0.40
CA ILE A 33 -10.41 -2.12 -0.02
C ILE A 33 -10.53 -3.18 -1.12
N THR A 34 -10.61 -2.76 -2.39
CA THR A 34 -10.73 -3.70 -3.52
C THR A 34 -9.45 -4.51 -3.66
N ASN A 35 -8.29 -3.87 -3.55
CA ASN A 35 -6.99 -4.54 -3.62
C ASN A 35 -6.80 -5.52 -2.45
N ALA A 36 -7.20 -5.15 -1.24
CA ALA A 36 -7.16 -6.03 -0.07
C ALA A 36 -8.00 -7.30 -0.28
N LYS A 37 -9.24 -7.17 -0.79
CA LYS A 37 -10.11 -8.31 -1.11
C LYS A 37 -9.52 -9.21 -2.20
N ILE A 38 -8.89 -8.63 -3.21
CA ILE A 38 -8.22 -9.40 -4.27
C ILE A 38 -7.05 -10.21 -3.70
N TYR A 39 -6.23 -9.61 -2.84
CA TYR A 39 -5.09 -10.32 -2.25
C TYR A 39 -5.52 -11.37 -1.22
N GLU A 40 -6.56 -11.10 -0.44
CA GLU A 40 -7.19 -12.10 0.42
C GLU A 40 -7.67 -13.31 -0.40
N SER A 41 -8.40 -13.09 -1.49
CA SER A 41 -8.90 -14.19 -2.34
C SER A 41 -7.79 -14.98 -3.04
N GLN A 42 -6.59 -14.38 -3.18
CA GLN A 42 -5.38 -15.04 -3.67
C GLN A 42 -4.59 -15.78 -2.58
N GLY A 43 -5.02 -15.72 -1.31
CA GLY A 43 -4.38 -16.41 -0.20
C GLY A 43 -3.18 -15.66 0.40
N ALA A 44 -3.20 -14.32 0.38
CA ALA A 44 -2.23 -13.53 1.14
C ALA A 44 -2.32 -13.84 2.65
N ASP A 45 -1.18 -14.08 3.29
CA ASP A 45 -1.13 -14.38 4.72
C ASP A 45 -1.32 -13.13 5.59
N GLU A 46 -0.93 -11.97 5.06
CA GLU A 46 -1.00 -10.66 5.72
C GLU A 46 -1.02 -9.56 4.65
N LEU A 47 -1.46 -8.36 5.01
CA LEU A 47 -1.41 -7.17 4.17
C LEU A 47 -0.66 -6.05 4.87
N ILE A 48 0.25 -5.38 4.15
CA ILE A 48 0.91 -4.16 4.61
C ILE A 48 0.33 -2.96 3.87
N PHE A 49 -0.11 -1.96 4.64
CA PHE A 49 -0.54 -0.66 4.11
C PHE A 49 0.51 0.38 4.47
N LEU A 50 1.16 0.96 3.47
CA LEU A 50 2.18 1.97 3.66
C LEU A 50 1.67 3.32 3.16
N ASN A 51 1.32 4.22 4.07
CA ASN A 51 1.00 5.59 3.70
C ASN A 51 2.28 6.34 3.32
N ILE A 52 2.34 6.81 2.07
CA ILE A 52 3.48 7.55 1.51
C ILE A 52 3.18 9.03 1.34
N GLU A 53 2.05 9.52 1.87
CA GLU A 53 1.82 10.95 1.97
C GLU A 53 2.89 11.59 2.86
N PRO A 54 3.39 12.79 2.50
CA PRO A 54 4.21 13.55 3.40
C PRO A 54 3.51 13.68 4.76
N ALA A 55 4.23 13.34 5.84
CA ALA A 55 3.72 13.61 7.17
C ALA A 55 3.41 15.11 7.28
N LYS A 56 2.25 15.46 7.85
CA LYS A 56 1.98 16.84 8.23
C LYS A 56 2.94 17.20 9.36
N ASN A 57 4.07 17.83 9.02
CA ASN A 57 4.98 18.36 10.01
C ASN A 57 4.44 19.70 10.50
N GLU A 58 4.21 19.83 11.80
CA GLU A 58 4.02 21.13 12.50
C GLU A 58 5.33 21.95 12.60
N ARG A 59 6.32 21.66 11.75
CA ARG A 59 7.55 22.45 11.66
C ARG A 59 7.63 23.07 10.27
N GLY A 60 6.95 24.21 10.11
CA GLY A 60 7.08 25.04 8.91
C GLY A 60 5.76 25.64 8.41
N ALA A 61 5.09 26.41 9.26
CA ALA A 61 4.40 27.63 8.87
C ALA A 61 4.61 28.65 10.00
#